data_AF-A0A1F9Q5W8-F1
#
_entry.id   AF-A0A1F9Q5W8-F1
#
_cell.length_a   1.000
_cell.length_b   1.000
_cell.length_c   1.000
_cell.angle_alpha   90.00
_cell.angle_beta   90.00
_cell.angle_gamma   90.00
#
_symmetry.space_group_name_H-M   'P 1'
#
loop_
_entity.id
_entity.type
_entity.pdbx_description
1 polymer ?
#
loop_
_entity_poly.entity_id
_entity_poly.type
_entity_poly.pdbx_seq_one_letter_code
_entity_poly.pdbx_strand_id
1 'polypeptide(L)'
;MVVSEQYPNLKADKQFVELMTQLEGTENRIKIERDNYNKAATALNIKIRTFPGSLVNSLMANIAKREVFQSEEAAKTAPKVSFGTEKKS
;
A
#
# COMPACT_ATOMS: atom_id res chain seq x y z
N MET A 1 -32.46 -29.45 26.76
CA MET A 1 -31.85 -29.58 25.41
C MET A 1 -31.97 -28.22 24.73
N VAL A 2 -31.03 -27.87 23.85
CA VAL A 2 -30.72 -26.52 23.28
C VAL A 2 -29.93 -25.68 24.30
N VAL A 3 -28.59 -25.59 24.33
CA VAL A 3 -27.52 -25.41 23.33
C VAL A 3 -27.64 -24.10 22.53
N SER A 4 -26.75 -23.16 22.89
CA SER A 4 -26.22 -22.08 22.04
C SER A 4 -27.09 -20.85 21.78
N GLU A 5 -27.26 -20.00 22.80
CA GLU A 5 -27.59 -18.58 22.61
C GLU A 5 -26.65 -17.66 23.41
N GLN A 6 -25.34 -17.78 23.18
CA GLN A 6 -24.38 -16.71 23.44
C GLN A 6 -23.68 -16.44 22.12
N TYR A 7 -24.21 -15.46 21.40
CA TYR A 7 -23.80 -15.09 20.05
C TYR A 7 -22.30 -14.74 19.98
N PRO A 8 -21.66 -15.03 18.83
CA PRO A 8 -20.21 -15.19 18.64
C PRO A 8 -19.44 -13.87 18.57
N ASN A 9 -19.86 -12.86 19.35
CA ASN A 9 -19.22 -11.54 19.37
C ASN A 9 -17.73 -11.65 19.62
N LEU A 10 -17.32 -12.44 20.62
CA LEU A 10 -15.90 -12.61 20.95
C LEU A 10 -15.08 -13.31 19.85
N LYS A 11 -15.72 -14.12 19.00
CA LYS A 11 -15.05 -14.82 17.88
C LYS A 11 -14.95 -13.92 16.66
N ALA A 12 -16.02 -13.18 16.35
CA ALA A 12 -16.05 -12.18 15.29
C ALA A 12 -15.06 -11.03 15.59
N ASP A 13 -14.98 -10.56 16.83
CA ASP A 13 -14.05 -9.51 17.25
C ASP A 13 -12.59 -9.93 17.04
N LYS A 14 -12.23 -11.17 17.41
CA LYS A 14 -10.87 -11.70 17.20
C LYS A 14 -10.51 -11.84 15.73
N GLN A 15 -11.41 -12.38 14.91
CA GLN A 15 -11.20 -12.52 13.47
C GLN A 15 -11.11 -11.15 12.78
N PHE A 16 -11.87 -10.16 13.25
CA PHE A 16 -11.80 -8.79 12.75
C PHE A 16 -10.48 -8.11 13.10
N VAL A 17 -10.02 -8.21 14.35
CA VAL A 17 -8.72 -7.67 14.78
C VAL A 17 -7.58 -8.30 13.97
N GLU A 18 -7.61 -9.62 13.76
CA GLU A 18 -6.61 -10.32 12.94
C GLU A 18 -6.58 -9.81 11.49
N LEU A 19 -7.76 -9.62 10.86
CA LEU A 19 -7.85 -9.05 9.53
C LEU A 19 -7.28 -7.62 9.49
N MET A 20 -7.62 -6.78 10.48
CA MET A 20 -7.09 -5.41 10.54
C MET A 20 -5.57 -5.40 10.67
N THR A 21 -4.99 -6.29 11.49
CA THR A 21 -3.53 -6.44 11.59
C THR A 21 -2.90 -6.92 10.27
N GLN A 22 -3.53 -7.85 9.56
CA GLN A 22 -3.06 -8.31 8.25
C GLN A 22 -3.14 -7.22 7.18
N LEU A 23 -4.20 -6.41 7.20
CA LEU A 23 -4.37 -5.26 6.31
C LEU A 23 -3.29 -4.20 6.58
N GLU A 24 -3.08 -3.84 7.84
CA GLU A 24 -2.02 -2.91 8.24
C GLU A 24 -0.64 -3.42 7.79
N GLY A 25 -0.36 -4.72 7.99
CA GLY A 25 0.88 -5.34 7.53
C GLY A 25 1.04 -5.28 6.01
N THR A 26 -0.05 -5.48 5.27
CA THR A 26 -0.07 -5.40 3.80
C THR A 26 0.13 -3.98 3.32
N GLU A 27 -0.54 -2.99 3.91
CA GLU A 27 -0.38 -1.57 3.60
C GLU A 27 1.06 -1.10 3.86
N ASN A 28 1.64 -1.49 4.99
CA ASN A 28 3.04 -1.17 5.28
C ASN A 28 4.00 -1.77 4.24
N ARG A 29 3.75 -3.02 3.81
CA ARG A 29 4.56 -3.65 2.74
C ARG A 29 4.40 -2.92 1.40
N ILE A 30 3.17 -2.58 1.00
CA ILE A 30 2.90 -1.79 -0.22
C ILE A 30 3.65 -0.46 -0.17
N LYS A 31 3.64 0.22 0.98
CA LYS A 31 4.36 1.47 1.18
C LYS A 31 5.88 1.30 0.98
N ILE A 32 6.47 0.28 1.60
CA ILE A 32 7.91 0.00 1.47
C ILE A 32 8.29 -0.29 0.01
N GLU A 33 7.51 -1.12 -0.69
CA GLU A 33 7.80 -1.44 -2.09
C GLU A 33 7.64 -0.22 -3.01
N ARG A 34 6.65 0.64 -2.75
CA ARG A 34 6.49 1.92 -3.45
C ARG A 34 7.72 2.81 -3.26
N ASP A 35 8.21 2.94 -2.03
CA ASP A 35 9.39 3.74 -1.72
C ASP A 35 10.65 3.16 -2.39
N ASN A 36 10.80 1.84 -2.38
CA ASN A 36 11.91 1.14 -3.03
C ASN A 36 11.90 1.37 -4.55
N TYR A 37 10.75 1.22 -5.19
CA TYR A 37 10.60 1.52 -6.61
C TYR A 37 10.94 2.99 -6.90
N ASN A 38 10.40 3.92 -6.12
CA ASN A 38 10.63 5.35 -6.32
C ASN A 38 12.11 5.72 -6.20
N LYS A 39 12.82 5.14 -5.23
CA LYS A 39 14.26 5.29 -5.08
C LYS A 39 15.01 4.79 -6.31
N ALA A 40 14.69 3.59 -6.79
CA ALA A 40 15.33 2.99 -7.96
C ALA A 40 15.05 3.80 -9.25
N ALA A 41 13.80 4.20 -9.47
CA ALA A 41 13.39 5.03 -10.60
C ALA A 41 14.10 6.40 -10.56
N THR A 42 14.17 7.03 -9.39
CA THR A 42 14.87 8.31 -9.21
C THR A 42 16.38 8.17 -9.47
N ALA A 43 17.01 7.13 -8.93
CA ALA A 43 18.44 6.87 -9.15
C ALA A 43 18.74 6.64 -10.64
N LEU A 44 17.91 5.88 -11.35
CA LEU A 44 18.03 5.71 -12.79
C LEU A 44 17.91 7.05 -13.52
N ASN A 45 16.87 7.82 -13.19
CA ASN A 45 16.61 9.11 -13.81
C ASN A 45 17.75 10.10 -13.63
N ILE A 46 18.36 10.14 -12.44
CA ILE A 46 19.56 10.94 -12.17
C ILE A 46 20.72 10.41 -13.03
N LYS A 47 20.96 9.10 -13.01
CA LYS A 47 22.09 8.49 -13.74
C LYS A 47 22.04 8.76 -15.24
N ILE A 48 20.88 8.67 -15.87
CA ILE A 48 20.74 8.92 -17.33
C ILE A 48 20.73 10.41 -17.70
N ARG A 49 20.67 11.33 -16.71
CA ARG A 49 20.65 12.79 -16.92
C ARG A 49 21.94 13.48 -16.52
N THR A 50 22.76 12.84 -15.68
CA THR A 50 24.04 13.37 -15.22
C THR A 50 25.20 12.79 -16.03
N PHE A 51 26.25 13.59 -16.26
CA PHE A 51 27.47 13.11 -16.89
C PHE A 51 28.15 12.03 -16.01
N PRO A 52 28.69 10.94 -16.58
CA PRO A 52 28.79 10.61 -18.01
C PRO A 52 27.55 9.89 -18.59
N GLY A 53 26.59 9.53 -17.74
CA GLY A 53 25.42 8.74 -18.15
C GLY A 53 24.51 9.43 -19.17
N SER A 54 24.38 10.76 -19.15
CA SER A 54 23.63 11.50 -20.18
C SER A 54 24.21 11.37 -21.58
N LEU A 55 25.53 11.39 -21.71
CA LEU A 55 26.23 11.20 -22.98
C LEU A 55 25.99 9.79 -23.52
N VAL A 56 26.25 8.77 -22.68
CA VAL A 56 26.02 7.36 -23.04
C VAL A 56 24.56 7.11 -23.40
N ASN A 57 23.63 7.73 -22.68
CA ASN A 57 22.21 7.60 -22.94
C ASN A 57 21.80 8.19 -24.29
N SER A 58 22.34 9.38 -24.63
CA SER A 58 22.07 10.05 -25.91
C SER A 58 22.69 9.34 -27.12
N LEU A 59 23.84 8.68 -26.95
CA LEU A 59 24.58 8.08 -28.06
C LEU A 59 24.23 6.61 -28.29
N MET A 60 23.90 5.85 -27.24
CA MET A 60 23.77 4.40 -27.34
C MET A 60 22.61 3.83 -26.53
N ALA A 61 22.43 4.24 -25.27
CA ALA A 61 21.54 3.50 -24.37
C ALA A 61 20.04 3.78 -24.59
N ASN A 62 19.66 4.98 -25.07
CA ASN A 62 18.27 5.37 -25.38
C ASN A 62 17.25 4.99 -24.28
N ILE A 63 17.66 5.10 -23.01
CA ILE A 63 16.82 4.76 -21.85
C ILE A 63 15.89 5.94 -21.57
N ALA A 64 14.59 5.64 -21.53
CA ALA A 64 13.57 6.61 -21.13
C ALA A 64 13.54 6.82 -19.62
N LYS A 65 13.14 8.03 -19.20
CA LYS A 65 12.89 8.36 -17.79
C LYS A 65 11.78 7.45 -17.25
N ARG A 66 11.95 6.92 -16.05
CA ARG A 66 10.88 6.24 -15.32
C ARG A 66 10.05 7.23 -14.51
N GLU A 67 8.73 7.04 -14.52
CA GLU A 67 7.84 7.78 -13.63
C GLU A 67 7.96 7.24 -12.20
N VAL A 68 7.72 8.10 -11.23
CA VAL A 68 7.67 7.71 -9.81
C VAL A 68 6.21 7.58 -9.41
N PHE A 69 5.89 6.62 -8.56
CA PHE A 69 4.59 6.56 -7.91
C PHE A 69 4.46 7.75 -6.97
N GLN A 70 3.57 8.69 -7.29
CA GLN A 70 3.25 9.77 -6.37
C GLN A 70 2.39 9.22 -5.23
N SER A 71 2.69 9.65 -4.00
CA SER A 71 1.81 9.38 -2.88
C SER A 71 0.54 10.21 -3.10
N GLU A 72 -0.52 9.60 -3.62
CA GLU A 72 -1.84 10.21 -3.55
C GLU A 72 -2.13 10.48 -2.08
N GLU A 73 -2.29 11.75 -1.69
CA GLU A 73 -2.71 12.11 -0.34
C GLU A 73 -4.06 11.45 0.04
N ALA A 74 -4.85 11.03 -0.95
CA ALA A 74 -6.09 10.26 -0.79
C ALA A 74 -5.88 8.84 -0.24
N ALA A 75 -4.67 8.28 -0.31
CA ALA A 75 -4.36 6.98 0.31
C ALA A 75 -4.18 7.07 1.84
N LYS A 76 -4.27 8.27 2.44
CA LYS A 76 -4.27 8.45 3.91
C LYS A 76 -5.63 8.16 4.55
N THR A 77 -6.69 8.03 3.77
CA THR A 77 -8.01 7.63 4.28
C THR A 77 -8.07 6.11 4.40
N ALA A 78 -7.73 5.60 5.59
CA ALA A 78 -8.04 4.22 5.95
C ALA A 78 -9.52 3.92 5.65
N PRO A 79 -9.86 2.76 5.07
CA PRO A 79 -11.24 2.43 4.75
C PRO A 79 -12.09 2.47 6.01
N LYS A 80 -13.15 3.29 6.01
CA LYS A 80 -14.13 3.33 7.10
C LYS A 80 -14.95 2.05 7.05
N VAL A 81 -14.61 1.09 7.90
CA VAL A 81 -15.39 -0.12 8.06
C VAL A 81 -16.68 0.22 8.82
N SER A 82 -17.80 0.26 8.12
CA SER A 82 -19.12 0.50 8.69
C SER A 82 -19.89 -0.81 8.76
N PHE A 83 -19.92 -1.44 9.94
CA PHE A 83 -20.84 -2.54 10.20
C PHE A 83 -22.16 -1.94 10.70
N GLY A 84 -23.18 -1.95 9.84
CA GLY A 84 -24.50 -1.44 10.19
C GLY A 84 -25.05 -2.12 11.43
N THR A 85 -25.03 -1.42 12.56
CA THR A 85 -25.87 -1.74 13.71
C THR A 85 -27.11 -0.85 13.63
N GLU A 86 -28.08 -1.26 12.81
CA GLU A 86 -29.41 -0.69 12.93
C GLU A 86 -30.04 -1.21 14.22
N LYS A 87 -30.17 -0.27 15.17
CA LYS A 87 -30.97 -0.37 16.38
C LYS A 87 -32.38 -0.84 16.01
N LYS A 88 -32.78 -2.02 16.50
CA LYS A 88 -34.21 -2.35 16.63
C LYS A 88 -34.79 -1.48 17.75
N SER A 89 -35.65 -0.53 17.36
CA SER A 89 -36.63 0.06 18.25
C SER A 89 -37.85 -0.85 18.41
#